data_AF-A0A2A3MJ55-F1
#
_entry.id   AF-A0A2A3MJ55-F1
#
_cell.length_a   1.000
_cell.length_b   1.000
_cell.length_c   1.000
_cell.angle_alpha   90.00
_cell.angle_beta   90.00
_cell.angle_gamma   90.00
#
_symmetry.space_group_name_H-M   'P 1'
#
loop_
_entity.id
_entity.type
_entity.pdbx_description
1 polymer ?
#
loop_
_entity_poly.entity_id
_entity_poly.type
_entity_poly.pdbx_seq_one_letter_code
_entity_poly.pdbx_strand_id
1 'polypeptide(L)'
;MQSVLTDQPAGEPRATLLLAHGAGAPMDSPFMTQLAAALSAQGVKVARFEFPYMAARRDDGRKRPPNPMPMLEQCMREQAAGVSGRLFLGGKSMGARVASQLAAEVGAAGFICFGYPFHPPGKPERTRIEHLQQIGCPGLIVQGTRDPFGKPDEVAAYPLDPALQLHWLESGEHDFRPLKSSGLTQQALIEEAADVAAAFIAAAER
;
A
#
# COMPACT_ATOMS: atom_id res chain seq x y z
N MET A 1 3.75 -23.07 4.83
CA MET A 1 3.70 -21.63 5.15
C MET A 1 3.90 -20.86 3.86
N GLN A 2 3.09 -19.85 3.56
CA GLN A 2 3.39 -18.93 2.45
C GLN A 2 4.74 -18.25 2.72
N SER A 3 5.57 -18.10 1.69
CA SER A 3 6.87 -17.44 1.81
C SER A 3 6.69 -15.95 2.07
N VAL A 4 7.38 -15.42 3.08
CA VAL A 4 7.44 -13.97 3.37
C VAL A 4 8.82 -13.44 3.01
N LEU A 5 8.88 -12.35 2.26
CA LEU A 5 10.12 -11.59 2.04
C LEU A 5 10.21 -10.50 3.10
N THR A 6 11.38 -10.37 3.73
CA THR A 6 11.61 -9.36 4.76
C THR A 6 12.79 -8.48 4.40
N ASP A 7 12.56 -7.18 4.42
CA ASP A 7 13.59 -6.15 4.35
C ASP A 7 13.75 -5.58 5.77
N GLN A 8 14.96 -5.69 6.33
CA GLN A 8 15.26 -5.23 7.69
C GLN A 8 16.16 -3.99 7.67
N PRO A 9 15.86 -2.97 8.50
CA PRO A 9 16.77 -1.84 8.70
C PRO A 9 18.03 -2.30 9.44
N ALA A 10 19.10 -1.49 9.39
CA ALA A 10 20.37 -1.79 10.06
C ALA A 10 20.29 -1.76 11.60
N GLY A 11 19.26 -1.12 12.17
CA GLY A 11 19.02 -1.01 13.61
C GLY A 11 17.66 -1.59 14.03
N GLU A 12 17.26 -1.33 15.28
CA GLU A 12 15.95 -1.75 15.77
C GLU A 12 14.83 -1.07 14.96
N PRO A 13 13.89 -1.83 14.36
CA PRO A 13 12.85 -1.24 13.53
C PRO A 13 11.84 -0.49 14.38
N ARG A 14 11.44 0.72 13.92
CA ARG A 14 10.40 1.53 14.58
C ARG A 14 9.03 0.85 14.57
N ALA A 15 8.75 0.11 13.51
CA ALA A 15 7.55 -0.68 13.29
C ALA A 15 7.80 -1.72 12.19
N THR A 16 6.87 -2.68 12.08
CA THR A 16 6.76 -3.54 10.92
C THR A 16 5.63 -3.06 10.02
N LEU A 17 5.90 -2.87 8.73
CA LEU A 17 4.90 -2.68 7.68
C LEU A 17 4.66 -4.03 6.98
N LEU A 18 3.47 -4.60 7.16
CA LEU A 18 3.02 -5.75 6.38
C LEU A 18 2.47 -5.26 5.04
N LEU A 19 3.23 -5.47 3.96
CA LEU A 19 3.03 -4.83 2.66
C LEU A 19 2.51 -5.83 1.61
N ALA A 20 1.25 -5.67 1.22
CA ALA A 20 0.58 -6.49 0.21
C ALA A 20 0.77 -5.97 -1.23
N HIS A 21 0.98 -6.87 -2.18
CA HIS A 21 1.11 -6.54 -3.60
C HIS A 21 -0.23 -6.20 -4.28
N GLY A 22 -0.17 -5.60 -5.47
CA GLY A 22 -1.34 -5.33 -6.31
C GLY A 22 -1.78 -6.53 -7.17
N ALA A 23 -2.87 -6.38 -7.92
CA ALA A 23 -3.50 -7.47 -8.69
C ALA A 23 -2.59 -8.14 -9.76
N GLY A 24 -1.67 -7.38 -10.36
CA GLY A 24 -0.95 -7.80 -11.57
C GLY A 24 0.49 -8.29 -11.37
N ALA A 25 1.11 -7.91 -10.26
CA ALA A 25 2.54 -8.09 -10.03
C ALA A 25 2.80 -8.73 -8.65
N PRO A 26 3.81 -9.63 -8.55
CA PRO A 26 4.12 -10.34 -7.31
C PRO A 26 4.82 -9.45 -6.29
N MET A 27 5.00 -9.98 -5.09
CA MET A 27 5.64 -9.29 -3.96
C MET A 27 7.10 -8.89 -4.21
N ASP A 28 7.79 -9.57 -5.14
CA ASP A 28 9.17 -9.34 -5.56
C ASP A 28 9.26 -8.53 -6.88
N SER A 29 8.17 -7.94 -7.34
CA SER A 29 8.19 -7.05 -8.50
C SER A 29 9.13 -5.84 -8.28
N PRO A 30 9.69 -5.24 -9.34
CA PRO A 30 10.66 -4.14 -9.21
C PRO A 30 10.16 -2.99 -8.32
N PHE A 31 8.91 -2.58 -8.47
CA PHE A 31 8.29 -1.55 -7.63
C PHE A 31 8.27 -1.95 -6.16
N MET A 32 7.78 -3.15 -5.84
CA MET A 32 7.65 -3.62 -4.46
C MET A 32 9.02 -3.76 -3.79
N THR A 33 10.02 -4.25 -4.53
CA THR A 33 11.40 -4.39 -4.04
C THR A 33 12.06 -3.03 -3.80
N GLN A 34 11.91 -2.07 -4.72
CA GLN A 34 12.45 -0.72 -4.54
C GLN A 34 11.79 0.00 -3.36
N LEU A 35 10.46 -0.09 -3.24
CA LEU A 35 9.72 0.53 -2.14
C LEU A 35 10.10 -0.08 -0.78
N ALA A 36 10.21 -1.42 -0.70
CA ALA A 36 10.61 -2.08 0.54
C ALA A 36 12.04 -1.73 0.96
N ALA A 37 12.97 -1.64 0.00
CA ALA A 37 14.34 -1.20 0.26
C ALA A 37 14.38 0.26 0.75
N ALA A 38 13.64 1.17 0.12
CA ALA A 38 13.57 2.58 0.51
C ALA A 38 12.96 2.76 1.92
N LEU A 39 11.87 2.05 2.23
CA LEU A 39 11.27 2.04 3.57
C LEU A 39 12.21 1.48 4.63
N SER A 40 12.94 0.41 4.30
CA SER A 40 13.94 -0.19 5.19
C SER A 40 15.10 0.76 5.47
N ALA A 41 15.56 1.51 4.46
CA ALA A 41 16.55 2.56 4.65
C ALA A 41 16.07 3.67 5.61
N GLN A 42 14.74 3.87 5.71
CA GLN A 42 14.10 4.78 6.65
C GLN A 42 13.75 4.14 8.02
N GLY A 43 14.30 2.96 8.35
CA GLY A 43 14.13 2.35 9.67
C GLY A 43 12.82 1.57 9.88
N VAL A 44 12.10 1.25 8.80
CA VAL A 44 10.86 0.46 8.83
C VAL A 44 11.17 -0.98 8.41
N LYS A 45 10.83 -1.96 9.24
CA LYS A 45 10.88 -3.36 8.82
C LYS A 45 9.73 -3.61 7.84
N VAL A 46 10.00 -4.16 6.66
CA VAL A 46 8.95 -4.45 5.67
C VAL A 46 8.82 -5.95 5.51
N ALA A 47 7.62 -6.48 5.73
CA ALA A 47 7.27 -7.87 5.48
C ALA A 47 6.31 -7.94 4.29
N ARG A 48 6.72 -8.61 3.21
CA ARG A 48 5.92 -8.77 1.98
C ARG A 48 5.49 -10.22 1.84
N PHE A 49 4.26 -10.43 1.39
CA PHE A 49 3.67 -11.74 1.16
C PHE A 49 2.89 -11.76 -0.16
N GLU A 50 2.52 -12.96 -0.62
CA GLU A 50 1.67 -13.14 -1.78
C GLU A 50 0.26 -13.57 -1.39
N PHE A 51 -0.74 -12.96 -2.01
CA PHE A 51 -2.10 -13.48 -1.95
C PHE A 51 -2.19 -14.86 -2.65
N PRO A 52 -3.17 -15.71 -2.30
CA PRO A 52 -3.19 -17.11 -2.73
C PRO A 52 -3.10 -17.32 -4.25
N TYR A 53 -3.76 -16.47 -5.05
CA TYR A 53 -3.71 -16.56 -6.52
C TYR A 53 -2.31 -16.29 -7.09
N MET A 54 -1.52 -15.43 -6.44
CA MET A 54 -0.17 -15.09 -6.88
C MET A 54 0.84 -16.15 -6.40
N ALA A 55 0.69 -16.63 -5.16
CA ALA A 55 1.46 -17.78 -4.67
C ALA A 55 1.26 -19.01 -5.57
N ALA A 56 0.00 -19.35 -5.90
CA ALA A 56 -0.28 -20.45 -6.81
C ALA A 56 0.32 -20.24 -8.22
N ARG A 57 0.36 -18.99 -8.70
CA ARG A 57 1.02 -18.64 -9.97
C ARG A 57 2.54 -18.85 -9.91
N ARG A 58 3.17 -18.65 -8.75
CA ARG A 58 4.60 -18.93 -8.56
C ARG A 58 4.90 -20.43 -8.68
N ASP A 59 4.01 -21.26 -8.16
CA ASP A 59 4.16 -22.72 -8.15
C ASP A 59 3.93 -23.34 -9.54
N ASP A 60 2.93 -22.87 -10.29
CA ASP A 60 2.52 -23.52 -11.54
C ASP A 60 2.60 -22.66 -12.81
N GLY A 61 3.01 -21.40 -12.68
CA GLY A 61 3.16 -20.44 -13.78
C GLY A 61 1.85 -19.92 -14.38
N ARG A 62 0.67 -20.38 -13.93
CA ARG A 62 -0.63 -20.05 -14.56
C ARG A 62 -1.16 -18.71 -14.06
N LYS A 63 -1.48 -17.82 -14.99
CA LYS A 63 -2.14 -16.54 -14.68
C LYS A 63 -3.58 -16.78 -14.24
N ARG A 64 -3.98 -16.07 -13.18
CA ARG A 64 -5.31 -16.13 -12.57
C ARG A 64 -5.78 -14.71 -12.23
N PRO A 65 -7.10 -14.45 -12.25
CA PRO A 65 -7.61 -13.22 -11.65
C PRO A 65 -7.32 -13.23 -10.14
N PRO A 66 -7.29 -12.04 -9.50
CA PRO A 66 -7.22 -11.97 -8.04
C PRO A 66 -8.35 -12.76 -7.36
N ASN A 67 -8.06 -13.29 -6.17
CA ASN A 67 -9.10 -13.90 -5.35
C ASN A 67 -10.17 -12.85 -4.96
N PRO A 68 -11.42 -13.26 -4.64
CA PRO A 68 -12.44 -12.37 -4.09
C PRO A 68 -11.95 -11.65 -2.83
N MET A 69 -12.44 -10.42 -2.60
CA MET A 69 -11.98 -9.58 -1.49
C MET A 69 -11.97 -10.29 -0.12
N PRO A 70 -13.00 -11.06 0.29
CA PRO A 70 -12.98 -11.74 1.59
C PRO A 70 -11.82 -12.74 1.75
N MET A 71 -11.36 -13.35 0.66
CA MET A 71 -10.22 -14.27 0.69
C MET A 71 -8.88 -13.52 0.78
N LEU A 72 -8.79 -12.35 0.14
CA LEU A 72 -7.62 -11.47 0.27
C LEU A 72 -7.52 -10.92 1.69
N GLU A 73 -8.64 -10.49 2.24
CA GLU A 73 -8.76 -10.02 3.62
C GLU A 73 -8.37 -11.11 4.62
N GLN A 74 -8.90 -12.32 4.47
CA GLN A 74 -8.54 -13.46 5.30
C GLN A 74 -7.03 -13.76 5.25
N CYS A 75 -6.43 -13.75 4.06
CA CYS A 75 -5.00 -13.96 3.91
C CYS A 75 -4.20 -12.87 4.65
N MET A 76 -4.57 -11.58 4.51
CA MET A 76 -3.88 -10.50 5.21
C MET A 76 -4.04 -10.59 6.73
N ARG A 77 -5.21 -11.01 7.24
CA ARG A 77 -5.46 -11.27 8.66
C ARG A 77 -4.53 -12.35 9.21
N GLU A 78 -4.37 -13.45 8.48
CA GLU A 78 -3.46 -14.55 8.85
C GLU A 78 -2.00 -14.09 8.89
N GLN A 79 -1.58 -13.28 7.91
CA GLN A 79 -0.22 -12.72 7.88
C GLN A 79 0.01 -11.72 9.04
N ALA A 80 -0.99 -10.87 9.34
CA ALA A 80 -0.92 -9.91 10.43
C ALA A 80 -0.78 -10.60 11.80
N ALA A 81 -1.47 -11.72 12.03
CA ALA A 81 -1.37 -12.50 13.26
C ALA A 81 0.04 -13.07 13.52
N GLY A 82 0.87 -13.20 12.48
CA GLY A 82 2.26 -13.64 12.58
C GLY A 82 3.26 -12.53 12.88
N VAL A 83 2.83 -11.25 12.94
CA VAL A 83 3.71 -10.10 13.19
C VAL A 83 3.63 -9.69 14.65
N SER A 84 4.79 -9.59 15.30
CA SER A 84 4.92 -9.07 16.66
C SER A 84 5.32 -7.59 16.68
N GLY A 85 4.98 -6.91 17.77
CA GLY A 85 5.32 -5.50 18.00
C GLY A 85 4.40 -4.54 17.26
N ARG A 86 4.87 -3.30 17.05
CA ARG A 86 4.10 -2.24 16.40
C ARG A 86 3.91 -2.54 14.91
N LEU A 87 2.67 -2.81 14.50
CA LEU A 87 2.29 -3.22 13.15
C LEU A 87 1.56 -2.10 12.41
N PHE A 88 1.93 -1.88 11.15
CA PHE A 88 1.14 -1.17 10.16
C PHE A 88 0.75 -2.12 9.03
N LEU A 89 -0.46 -1.96 8.49
CA LEU A 89 -0.82 -2.63 7.24
C LEU A 89 -0.54 -1.71 6.06
N GLY A 90 -0.06 -2.26 4.96
CA GLY A 90 0.05 -1.47 3.75
C GLY A 90 -0.13 -2.30 2.50
N GLY A 91 -0.26 -1.61 1.38
CA GLY A 91 -0.25 -2.30 0.11
C GLY A 91 -0.29 -1.39 -1.09
N LYS A 92 -0.06 -2.02 -2.24
CA LYS A 92 -0.14 -1.39 -3.55
C LYS A 92 -1.51 -1.66 -4.17
N SER A 93 -2.26 -0.62 -4.56
CA SER A 93 -3.49 -0.75 -5.34
C SER A 93 -4.52 -1.67 -4.69
N MET A 94 -4.77 -2.85 -5.26
CA MET A 94 -5.63 -3.85 -4.63
C MET A 94 -5.20 -4.20 -3.20
N GLY A 95 -3.89 -4.40 -2.95
CA GLY A 95 -3.38 -4.63 -1.61
C GLY A 95 -3.61 -3.44 -0.68
N ALA A 96 -3.61 -2.21 -1.21
CA ALA A 96 -3.92 -1.00 -0.46
C ALA A 96 -5.37 -1.01 0.05
N ARG A 97 -6.31 -1.45 -0.80
CA ARG A 97 -7.72 -1.63 -0.40
C ARG A 97 -7.85 -2.60 0.76
N VAL A 98 -7.26 -3.80 0.62
CA VAL A 98 -7.29 -4.82 1.66
C VAL A 98 -6.71 -4.28 2.97
N ALA A 99 -5.55 -3.62 2.93
CA ALA A 99 -4.90 -3.02 4.10
C ALA A 99 -5.80 -2.00 4.80
N SER A 100 -6.35 -1.04 4.05
CA SER A 100 -7.18 0.03 4.60
C SER A 100 -8.50 -0.45 5.20
N GLN A 101 -9.08 -1.52 4.66
CA GLN A 101 -10.31 -2.11 5.19
C GLN A 101 -10.08 -2.87 6.50
N LEU A 102 -8.89 -3.43 6.70
CA LEU A 102 -8.60 -4.34 7.83
C LEU A 102 -7.83 -3.73 8.98
N ALA A 103 -7.08 -2.64 8.77
CA ALA A 103 -6.10 -2.18 9.74
C ALA A 103 -6.68 -1.94 11.15
N ALA A 104 -7.87 -1.34 11.24
CA ALA A 104 -8.55 -1.14 12.51
C ALA A 104 -9.03 -2.47 13.12
N GLU A 105 -9.56 -3.38 12.31
CA GLU A 105 -10.07 -4.69 12.76
C GLU A 105 -8.96 -5.54 13.39
N VAL A 106 -7.76 -5.52 12.81
CA VAL A 106 -6.62 -6.32 13.30
C VAL A 106 -5.80 -5.61 14.38
N GLY A 107 -6.21 -4.42 14.82
CA GLY A 107 -5.50 -3.64 15.83
C GLY A 107 -4.14 -3.09 15.37
N ALA A 108 -3.97 -2.84 14.07
CA ALA A 108 -2.77 -2.18 13.56
C ALA A 108 -2.72 -0.71 14.02
N ALA A 109 -1.50 -0.17 14.17
CA ALA A 109 -1.28 1.23 14.52
C ALA A 109 -1.71 2.21 13.40
N GLY A 110 -1.93 1.70 12.19
CA GLY A 110 -2.46 2.44 11.06
C GLY A 110 -2.31 1.68 9.75
N PHE A 111 -2.72 2.33 8.65
CA PHE A 111 -2.51 1.81 7.30
C PHE A 111 -1.83 2.80 6.36
N ILE A 112 -1.09 2.26 5.38
CA ILE A 112 -0.43 3.03 4.33
C ILE A 112 -0.77 2.45 2.95
N CYS A 113 -1.36 3.27 2.09
CA CYS A 113 -1.74 2.90 0.73
C CYS A 113 -0.77 3.53 -0.28
N PHE A 114 -0.26 2.73 -1.22
CA PHE A 114 0.53 3.20 -2.35
C PHE A 114 -0.26 3.00 -3.64
N GLY A 115 -0.72 4.08 -4.27
CA GLY A 115 -1.57 4.00 -5.46
C GLY A 115 -2.97 3.45 -5.14
N TYR A 116 -3.73 4.07 -4.24
CA TYR A 116 -5.07 3.58 -3.86
C TYR A 116 -6.04 3.68 -5.04
N PRO A 117 -6.78 2.60 -5.37
CA PRO A 117 -7.65 2.63 -6.53
C PRO A 117 -9.07 3.07 -6.15
N PHE A 118 -9.25 4.38 -5.95
CA PHE A 118 -10.50 5.02 -5.49
C PHE A 118 -11.70 4.63 -6.36
N HIS A 119 -11.51 4.51 -7.67
CA HIS A 119 -12.52 4.03 -8.61
C HIS A 119 -11.86 3.25 -9.77
N PRO A 120 -12.60 2.47 -10.57
CA PRO A 120 -12.10 1.92 -11.82
C PRO A 120 -11.76 3.05 -12.83
N PRO A 121 -10.74 2.89 -13.69
CA PRO A 121 -10.43 3.89 -14.71
C PRO A 121 -11.63 4.19 -15.61
N GLY A 122 -11.89 5.48 -15.83
CA GLY A 122 -13.01 5.95 -16.64
C GLY A 122 -14.39 5.79 -15.99
N LYS A 123 -14.45 5.46 -14.69
CA LYS A 123 -15.70 5.32 -13.91
C LYS A 123 -15.62 6.03 -12.55
N PRO A 124 -15.34 7.35 -12.50
CA PRO A 124 -15.16 8.11 -11.25
C PRO A 124 -16.37 8.07 -10.31
N GLU A 125 -17.56 7.78 -10.83
CA GLU A 125 -18.80 7.60 -10.08
C GLU A 125 -18.89 6.28 -9.30
N ARG A 126 -18.04 5.29 -9.62
CA ARG A 126 -18.03 3.97 -8.97
C ARG A 126 -16.93 3.88 -7.93
N THR A 127 -17.13 4.62 -6.85
CA THR A 127 -16.17 4.73 -5.75
C THR A 127 -15.97 3.42 -4.99
N ARG A 128 -14.84 3.33 -4.29
CA ARG A 128 -14.43 2.25 -3.39
C ARG A 128 -13.90 2.88 -2.11
N ILE A 129 -14.68 3.80 -1.53
CA ILE A 129 -14.23 4.71 -0.46
C ILE A 129 -15.09 4.59 0.79
N GLU A 130 -16.06 3.69 0.82
CA GLU A 130 -17.10 3.64 1.85
C GLU A 130 -16.48 3.55 3.27
N HIS A 131 -15.45 2.71 3.44
CA HIS A 131 -14.72 2.60 4.72
C HIS A 131 -13.72 3.74 4.98
N LEU A 132 -13.38 4.54 3.97
CA LEU A 132 -12.49 5.70 4.10
C LEU A 132 -13.23 6.97 4.56
N GLN A 133 -14.57 6.96 4.55
CA GLN A 133 -15.37 8.08 5.06
C GLN A 133 -15.35 8.17 6.59
N GLN A 134 -15.04 7.04 7.25
CA GLN A 134 -14.88 6.96 8.70
C GLN A 134 -13.84 5.87 9.02
N ILE A 135 -12.60 6.28 9.27
CA ILE A 135 -11.50 5.35 9.53
C ILE A 135 -11.37 5.05 11.02
N GLY A 136 -11.15 3.77 11.36
CA GLY A 136 -10.98 3.34 12.76
C GLY A 136 -9.56 3.48 13.32
N CYS A 137 -8.58 3.86 12.50
CA CYS A 137 -7.17 4.03 12.87
C CYS A 137 -6.50 5.04 11.91
N PRO A 138 -5.32 5.59 12.26
CA PRO A 138 -4.58 6.49 11.36
C PRO A 138 -4.38 5.89 9.96
N GLY A 139 -4.59 6.69 8.92
CA GLY A 139 -4.43 6.27 7.53
C GLY A 139 -3.63 7.27 6.70
N LEU A 140 -2.79 6.76 5.81
CA LEU A 140 -2.07 7.52 4.78
C LEU A 140 -2.33 6.92 3.40
N ILE A 141 -2.62 7.75 2.41
CA ILE A 141 -2.61 7.39 0.99
C ILE A 141 -1.55 8.22 0.28
N VAL A 142 -0.56 7.55 -0.32
CA VAL A 142 0.41 8.14 -1.23
C VAL A 142 -0.02 7.84 -2.66
N GLN A 143 -0.30 8.89 -3.44
CA GLN A 143 -0.98 8.79 -4.73
C GLN A 143 -0.27 9.62 -5.79
N GLY A 144 -0.12 9.09 -7.00
CA GLY A 144 0.33 9.89 -8.14
C GLY A 144 -0.73 10.88 -8.59
N THR A 145 -0.35 12.14 -8.86
CA THR A 145 -1.26 13.17 -9.39
C THR A 145 -1.90 12.81 -10.74
N ARG A 146 -1.31 11.87 -11.47
CA ARG A 146 -1.78 11.37 -12.77
C ARG A 146 -2.36 9.96 -12.70
N ASP A 147 -2.58 9.42 -11.50
CA ASP A 147 -3.14 8.08 -11.32
C ASP A 147 -4.58 8.01 -11.91
N PRO A 148 -4.85 7.13 -12.89
CA PRO A 148 -6.17 7.01 -13.52
C PRO A 148 -7.24 6.40 -12.60
N PHE A 149 -6.87 5.91 -11.42
CA PHE A 149 -7.79 5.38 -10.43
C PHE A 149 -8.22 6.41 -9.38
N GLY A 150 -7.70 7.63 -9.43
CA GLY A 150 -8.14 8.74 -8.59
C GLY A 150 -7.15 9.90 -8.64
N LYS A 151 -7.56 10.98 -9.30
CA LYS A 151 -6.81 12.23 -9.45
C LYS A 151 -7.12 13.24 -8.33
N PRO A 152 -6.27 14.28 -8.15
CA PRO A 152 -6.48 15.27 -7.09
C PRO A 152 -7.86 15.94 -7.08
N ASP A 153 -8.36 16.34 -8.25
CA ASP A 153 -9.65 17.01 -8.43
C ASP A 153 -10.84 16.08 -8.13
N GLU A 154 -10.74 14.82 -8.54
CA GLU A 154 -11.74 13.78 -8.23
C GLU A 154 -11.78 13.49 -6.72
N VAL A 155 -10.60 13.29 -6.12
CA VAL A 155 -10.46 12.89 -4.71
C VAL A 155 -10.82 14.03 -3.76
N ALA A 156 -10.56 15.29 -4.13
CA ALA A 156 -10.93 16.45 -3.33
C ALA A 156 -12.45 16.59 -3.12
N ALA A 157 -13.27 15.99 -3.99
CA ALA A 157 -14.72 16.01 -3.88
C ALA A 157 -15.30 14.86 -3.03
N TYR A 158 -14.48 13.89 -2.63
CA TYR A 158 -14.94 12.73 -1.88
C TYR A 158 -15.11 13.05 -0.38
N PRO A 159 -16.14 12.52 0.28
CA PRO A 159 -16.38 12.71 1.71
C PRO A 159 -15.46 11.81 2.54
N LEU A 160 -14.14 11.98 2.41
CA LEU A 160 -13.14 11.21 3.15
C LEU A 160 -13.06 11.68 4.61
N ASP A 161 -12.70 10.77 5.51
CA ASP A 161 -12.44 11.09 6.91
C ASP A 161 -11.33 12.17 7.00
N PRO A 162 -11.53 13.30 7.71
CA PRO A 162 -10.52 14.34 7.85
C PRO A 162 -9.20 13.87 8.48
N ALA A 163 -9.19 12.74 9.19
CA ALA A 163 -7.98 12.13 9.74
C ALA A 163 -7.18 11.32 8.70
N LEU A 164 -7.76 11.02 7.52
CA LEU A 164 -7.07 10.36 6.42
C LEU A 164 -6.10 11.33 5.74
N GLN A 165 -4.81 11.02 5.81
CA GLN A 165 -3.79 11.82 5.15
C GLN A 165 -3.64 11.43 3.68
N LEU A 166 -3.54 12.42 2.81
CA LEU A 166 -3.27 12.24 1.38
C LEU A 166 -1.94 12.93 1.03
N HIS A 167 -1.02 12.19 0.40
CA HIS A 167 0.22 12.73 -0.16
C HIS A 167 0.23 12.53 -1.67
N TRP A 168 0.43 13.62 -2.40
CA TRP A 168 0.42 13.62 -3.87
C TRP A 168 1.84 13.64 -4.43
N LEU A 169 2.18 12.61 -5.20
CA LEU A 169 3.44 12.54 -5.95
C LEU A 169 3.26 13.26 -7.29
N GLU A 170 3.94 14.39 -7.44
CA GLU A 170 3.85 15.23 -8.64
C GLU A 170 4.28 14.46 -9.89
N SER A 171 3.55 14.63 -11.00
CA SER A 171 3.72 13.88 -12.26
C SER A 171 3.54 12.35 -12.21
N GLY A 172 3.53 11.74 -11.02
CA GLY A 172 3.45 10.29 -10.84
C GLY A 172 2.14 9.70 -11.37
N GLU A 173 2.23 8.57 -12.06
CA GLU A 173 1.09 7.70 -12.39
C GLU A 173 0.94 6.55 -11.37
N HIS A 174 0.18 5.50 -11.71
CA HIS A 174 -0.22 4.46 -10.75
C HIS A 174 0.94 3.61 -10.20
N ASP A 175 2.02 3.48 -10.97
CA ASP A 175 3.27 2.84 -10.53
C ASP A 175 4.34 3.89 -10.16
N PHE A 176 3.93 5.13 -9.89
CA PHE A 176 4.80 6.28 -9.57
C PHE A 176 5.80 6.62 -10.68
N ARG A 177 5.46 6.32 -11.94
CA ARG A 177 6.26 6.77 -13.09
C ARG A 177 5.86 8.20 -13.45
N PRO A 178 6.79 9.16 -13.42
CA PRO A 178 6.51 10.52 -13.84
C PRO A 178 6.50 10.65 -15.37
N LEU A 179 6.01 11.78 -15.88
CA LEU A 179 6.22 12.16 -17.27
C LEU A 179 7.71 12.44 -17.51
N LYS A 180 8.24 12.06 -18.68
CA LYS A 180 9.63 12.37 -19.07
C LYS A 180 9.96 13.87 -18.99
N SER A 181 8.99 14.73 -19.31
CA SER A 181 9.15 16.19 -19.29
C SER A 181 9.25 16.80 -17.89
N SER A 182 8.91 16.05 -16.83
CA SER A 182 8.99 16.55 -15.45
C SER A 182 10.42 16.64 -14.90
N GLY A 183 11.37 15.95 -15.52
CA GLY A 183 12.73 15.80 -14.99
C GLY A 183 12.84 14.85 -13.78
N LEU A 184 11.72 14.31 -13.28
CA LEU A 184 11.68 13.35 -12.17
C LEU A 184 11.93 11.93 -12.66
N THR A 185 12.35 11.05 -11.75
CA THR A 185 12.49 9.61 -11.99
C THR A 185 11.49 8.82 -11.14
N GLN A 186 11.15 7.60 -11.57
CA GLN A 186 10.33 6.70 -10.77
C GLN A 186 10.97 6.40 -9.40
N GLN A 187 12.30 6.24 -9.38
CA GLN A 187 13.06 5.98 -8.16
C GLN A 187 12.89 7.13 -7.15
N ALA A 188 13.01 8.38 -7.61
CA ALA A 188 12.81 9.55 -6.74
C ALA A 188 11.40 9.62 -6.15
N LEU A 189 10.36 9.29 -6.94
CA LEU A 189 8.99 9.25 -6.41
C LEU A 189 8.76 8.08 -5.44
N ILE A 190 9.45 6.96 -5.61
CA ILE A 190 9.41 5.84 -4.65
C ILE A 190 10.13 6.21 -3.35
N GLU A 191 11.26 6.91 -3.42
CA GLU A 191 11.98 7.43 -2.24
C GLU A 191 11.14 8.45 -1.48
N GLU A 192 10.52 9.41 -2.17
CA GLU A 192 9.58 10.36 -1.55
C GLU A 192 8.41 9.63 -0.87
N ALA A 193 7.81 8.64 -1.54
CA ALA A 193 6.75 7.84 -0.95
C ALA A 193 7.19 7.10 0.32
N ALA A 194 8.42 6.58 0.34
CA ALA A 194 8.99 5.91 1.50
C ALA A 194 9.27 6.87 2.65
N ASP A 195 9.80 8.06 2.36
CA ASP A 195 10.08 9.11 3.36
C ASP A 195 8.79 9.56 4.05
N VAL A 196 7.74 9.84 3.27
CA VAL A 196 6.42 10.24 3.79
C VAL A 196 5.81 9.13 4.64
N ALA A 197 5.88 7.88 4.16
CA ALA A 197 5.37 6.73 4.91
C ALA A 197 6.13 6.52 6.23
N ALA A 198 7.46 6.67 6.24
CA ALA A 198 8.27 6.55 7.44
C ALA A 198 7.98 7.68 8.44
N ALA A 199 7.82 8.91 7.96
CA ALA A 199 7.42 10.05 8.79
C ALA A 199 6.03 9.84 9.42
N PHE A 200 5.08 9.31 8.64
CA PHE A 200 3.75 8.93 9.15
C PHE A 200 3.82 7.85 10.24
N ILE A 201 4.63 6.80 10.04
CA ILE A 201 4.87 5.75 11.05
C ILE A 201 5.46 6.35 12.33
N ALA A 202 6.42 7.28 12.20
CA ALA A 202 7.02 7.95 13.36
C ALA A 202 6.02 8.85 14.10
N ALA A 203 5.13 9.55 13.38
CA ALA A 203 4.17 10.47 13.99
C ALA A 203 2.96 9.77 14.63
N ALA A 204 2.59 8.57 14.17
CA ALA A 204 1.42 7.83 14.65
C ALA A 204 1.63 7.17 16.04
N GLU A 205 2.43 7.79 16.93
CA GLU A 205 2.67 7.30 18.28
C GLU A 205 1.43 7.52 19.17
N ARG A 206 0.67 6.44 19.38
CA ARG A 206 -0.23 6.21 20.51
C ARG A 206 -0.15 4.75 20.91
#